data_AF-A0AA97EGU0-F1
#
_entry.id   AF-A0AA97EGU0-F1
#
_cell.length_a   1.000
_cell.length_b   1.000
_cell.length_c   1.000
_cell.angle_alpha   90.00
_cell.angle_beta   90.00
_cell.angle_gamma   90.00
#
_symmetry.space_group_name_H-M   'P 1'
#
loop_
_entity.id
_entity.type
_entity.pdbx_description
1 polymer ?
#
loop_
_entity_poly.entity_id
_entity_poly.type
_entity_poly.pdbx_seq_one_letter_code
_entity_poly.pdbx_strand_id
1 'polypeptide(L)'
;MARYTNSLPVSTATVRLRDSIISTLQACGLHMIYETKDYLVAKEQPGQVPLAQLTTIEVLINQPTVAAESARVNLVVKNEELPLSHNNHCEQVFSTVSQAIGAAV
;
A
#
# COMPACT_ATOMS: atom_id res chain seq x y z
N MET A 1 -10.43 -0.42 -14.58
CA MET A 1 -9.47 -0.68 -13.49
C MET A 1 -9.38 0.54 -12.61
N ALA A 2 -9.81 0.40 -11.36
CA ALA A 2 -9.64 1.43 -10.35
C ALA A 2 -8.19 1.41 -9.88
N ARG A 3 -7.60 2.60 -9.72
CA ARG A 3 -6.21 2.75 -9.27
C ARG A 3 -6.09 4.05 -8.48
N TYR A 4 -5.58 3.92 -7.27
CA TYR A 4 -5.31 5.02 -6.36
C TYR A 4 -3.85 5.01 -5.96
N THR A 5 -3.25 6.19 -5.80
CA THR A 5 -1.83 6.32 -5.46
C THR A 5 -1.61 7.37 -4.40
N ASN A 6 -0.67 7.12 -3.49
CA ASN A 6 -0.23 8.08 -2.49
C ASN A 6 1.30 8.06 -2.36
N SER A 7 1.88 9.17 -1.92
CA SER A 7 3.31 9.27 -1.65
C SER A 7 3.52 9.92 -0.29
N LEU A 8 3.94 9.11 0.67
CA LEU A 8 4.07 9.49 2.08
C LEU A 8 5.55 9.78 2.40
N PRO A 9 5.88 10.94 2.99
CA PRO A 9 7.21 11.15 3.55
C PRO A 9 7.40 10.26 4.77
N VAL A 10 8.60 9.73 4.96
CA VAL A 10 8.96 8.93 6.14
C VAL A 10 9.83 9.80 7.04
N SER A 11 9.37 10.06 8.26
CA SER A 11 10.08 10.95 9.19
C SER A 11 11.36 10.33 9.76
N THR A 12 11.43 9.00 9.79
CA THR A 12 12.64 8.28 10.22
C THR A 12 12.82 7.04 9.37
N ALA A 13 13.86 7.02 8.52
CA ALA A 13 14.30 5.81 7.83
C ALA A 13 14.89 4.84 8.85
N THR A 14 14.02 4.21 9.65
CA THR A 14 14.44 3.22 10.63
C THR A 14 14.80 1.93 9.90
N VAL A 15 15.74 1.17 10.47
CA VAL A 15 16.10 -0.18 10.02
C VAL A 15 14.87 -1.11 9.94
N ARG A 16 13.77 -0.74 10.63
CA ARG A 16 12.53 -1.51 10.75
C ARG A 16 11.38 -1.00 9.89
N LEU A 17 11.57 0.05 9.07
CA LEU A 17 10.50 0.64 8.26
C LEU A 17 9.75 -0.42 7.42
N ARG A 18 10.51 -1.30 6.76
CA ARG A 18 9.97 -2.39 5.96
C ARG A 18 9.09 -3.32 6.81
N ASP A 19 9.61 -3.77 7.95
CA ASP A 19 8.89 -4.70 8.83
C ASP A 19 7.63 -4.06 9.41
N SER A 20 7.68 -2.76 9.72
CA SER A 20 6.50 -1.98 10.12
C SER A 20 5.45 -1.96 9.01
N ILE A 21 5.83 -1.68 7.76
CA ILE A 21 4.90 -1.68 6.63
C ILE A 21 4.28 -3.06 6.41
N ILE A 22 5.08 -4.13 6.46
CA ILE A 22 4.57 -5.51 6.33
C ILE A 22 3.55 -5.81 7.42
N SER A 23 3.87 -5.49 8.68
CA SER A 23 2.98 -5.71 9.82
C SER A 23 1.67 -4.92 9.67
N THR A 24 1.75 -3.68 9.20
CA THR A 24 0.59 -2.83 8.91
C THR A 24 -0.29 -3.43 7.82
N LEU A 25 0.29 -3.88 6.70
CA LEU A 25 -0.47 -4.50 5.61
C LEU A 25 -1.18 -5.78 6.08
N GLN A 26 -0.51 -6.60 6.88
CA GLN A 26 -1.10 -7.81 7.47
C GLN A 26 -2.22 -7.48 8.46
N ALA A 27 -2.06 -6.43 9.27
CA ALA A 27 -3.11 -5.96 10.17
C ALA A 27 -4.33 -5.42 9.41
N CYS A 28 -4.15 -4.92 8.18
CA CYS A 28 -5.24 -4.59 7.26
C CYS A 28 -5.89 -5.82 6.59
N GLY A 29 -5.53 -7.05 6.98
CA GLY A 29 -6.08 -8.29 6.42
C GLY A 29 -5.50 -8.68 5.05
N LEU A 30 -4.39 -8.04 4.65
CA LEU A 30 -3.75 -8.29 3.36
C LEU A 30 -2.68 -9.39 3.49
N HIS A 31 -2.52 -10.16 2.41
CA HIS A 31 -1.55 -11.25 2.33
C HIS A 31 -0.40 -10.85 1.44
N MET A 32 0.83 -11.06 1.92
CA MET A 32 2.03 -10.78 1.14
C MET A 32 2.14 -11.75 -0.03
N ILE A 33 2.31 -11.22 -1.25
CA ILE A 33 2.55 -12.00 -2.47
C ILE A 33 4.03 -11.97 -2.84
N TYR A 34 4.67 -10.81 -2.65
CA TYR A 34 6.03 -10.60 -3.08
C TYR A 34 6.71 -9.58 -2.17
N GLU A 35 7.97 -9.82 -1.84
CA GLU A 35 8.73 -8.93 -0.97
C GLU A 35 10.21 -8.86 -1.37
N THR A 36 10.68 -7.67 -1.74
CA THR A 36 12.11 -7.31 -1.86
C THR A 36 12.40 -6.14 -0.95
N LYS A 37 13.68 -5.84 -0.72
CA LYS A 37 14.15 -4.81 0.23
C LYS A 37 13.36 -3.51 0.19
N ASP A 38 13.00 -3.07 -1.00
CA ASP A 38 12.41 -1.78 -1.33
C ASP A 38 11.02 -1.90 -2.00
N TYR A 39 10.55 -3.10 -2.34
CA TYR A 39 9.27 -3.28 -3.02
C TYR A 39 8.46 -4.41 -2.42
N LEU A 40 7.23 -4.12 -2.04
CA LEU A 40 6.31 -5.04 -1.39
C LEU A 40 5.03 -5.12 -2.21
N VAL A 41 4.47 -6.32 -2.33
CA VAL A 41 3.16 -6.55 -2.93
C VAL A 41 2.32 -7.37 -1.97
N ALA A 42 1.14 -6.85 -1.65
CA ALA A 42 0.14 -7.52 -0.84
C ALA A 42 -1.21 -7.56 -1.58
N LYS A 43 -2.09 -8.49 -1.20
CA LYS A 43 -3.39 -8.64 -1.82
C LYS A 43 -4.43 -9.14 -0.84
N GLU A 44 -5.68 -8.76 -1.07
CA GLU A 44 -6.82 -9.34 -0.37
C GLU A 44 -6.97 -10.84 -0.65
N GLN A 45 -7.51 -11.58 0.33
CA GLN A 45 -7.84 -12.98 0.13
C GLN A 45 -9.10 -13.14 -0.72
N PRO A 46 -9.12 -14.09 -1.67
CA PRO A 46 -10.36 -14.53 -2.31
C PRO A 46 -11.40 -15.00 -1.30
N GLY A 47 -12.67 -14.77 -1.60
CA GLY A 47 -13.81 -15.26 -0.80
C GLY A 47 -14.39 -14.24 0.19
N GLN A 48 -13.72 -13.12 0.44
CA GLN A 48 -14.26 -12.02 1.25
C GLN A 48 -14.99 -10.96 0.40
N VAL A 49 -14.56 -10.81 -0.86
CA VAL A 49 -15.11 -9.86 -1.84
C VAL A 49 -15.23 -10.52 -3.21
N PRO A 50 -16.08 -10.01 -4.12
CA PRO A 50 -16.11 -10.43 -5.52
C PRO A 50 -14.73 -10.38 -6.17
N LEU A 51 -14.45 -11.29 -7.10
CA LEU A 51 -13.14 -11.40 -7.75
C LEU A 51 -12.66 -10.09 -8.39
N ALA A 52 -13.57 -9.33 -8.99
CA ALA A 52 -13.24 -8.04 -9.61
C ALA A 52 -12.82 -6.97 -8.58
N GLN A 53 -13.25 -7.11 -7.33
CA GLN A 53 -12.93 -6.20 -6.24
C GLN A 53 -11.61 -6.55 -5.54
N LEU A 54 -11.04 -7.73 -5.78
CA LEU A 54 -9.80 -8.15 -5.11
C LEU A 54 -8.67 -7.15 -5.35
N THR A 55 -8.30 -6.47 -4.28
CA THR A 55 -7.38 -5.35 -4.32
C THR A 55 -5.95 -5.83 -4.15
N THR A 56 -5.09 -5.37 -5.04
CA THR A 56 -3.63 -5.52 -4.96
C THR A 56 -3.01 -4.21 -4.52
N ILE A 57 -2.13 -4.29 -3.54
CA ILE A 57 -1.41 -3.19 -2.96
C ILE A 57 0.06 -3.36 -3.34
N GLU A 58 0.65 -2.33 -3.93
CA GLU A 58 2.08 -2.25 -4.18
C GLU A 58 2.65 -1.11 -3.35
N VAL A 59 3.75 -1.38 -2.67
CA VAL A 59 4.48 -0.41 -1.86
C VAL A 59 5.92 -0.34 -2.33
N LEU A 60 6.37 0.86 -2.70
CA LEU A 60 7.76 1.13 -3.06
C LEU A 60 8.38 2.05 -2.01
N ILE A 61 9.45 1.58 -1.37
CA ILE A 61 10.22 2.27 -0.34
C ILE A 61 11.44 2.89 -1.01
N ASN A 62 11.39 4.19 -1.25
CA ASN A 62 12.52 4.95 -1.77
C ASN A 62 13.39 5.42 -0.63
N GLN A 63 14.67 5.04 -0.66
CA GLN A 63 15.66 5.57 0.26
C GLN A 63 15.94 7.06 -0.02
N PRO A 64 16.40 7.82 0.99
CA PRO A 64 16.80 9.20 0.77
C PRO A 64 17.90 9.27 -0.30
N THR A 65 17.85 10.30 -1.13
CA THR A 65 18.90 10.58 -2.13
C THR A 65 19.44 11.99 -1.91
N VAL A 66 20.51 12.35 -2.61
CA VAL A 66 21.06 13.72 -2.55
C VAL A 66 20.01 14.77 -2.95
N ALA A 67 19.05 14.42 -3.82
CA ALA A 67 17.97 15.30 -4.25
C ALA A 67 16.71 15.23 -3.37
N ALA A 68 16.60 14.22 -2.49
CA ALA A 68 15.45 13.98 -1.63
C ALA A 68 15.91 13.62 -0.22
N GLU A 69 15.92 14.62 0.66
CA GLU A 69 16.48 14.53 2.02
C GLU A 69 15.73 13.55 2.95
N SER A 70 14.54 13.10 2.56
CA SER A 70 13.74 12.11 3.30
C SER A 70 13.41 10.89 2.45
N ALA A 71 13.30 9.74 3.13
CA ALA A 71 12.78 8.53 2.51
C ALA A 71 11.28 8.73 2.18
N ARG A 72 10.81 8.06 1.13
CA ARG A 72 9.41 8.14 0.70
C ARG A 72 8.83 6.77 0.48
N VAL A 73 7.59 6.58 0.91
CA VAL A 73 6.80 5.40 0.61
C VAL A 73 5.77 5.76 -0.45
N ASN A 74 5.89 5.14 -1.62
CA ASN A 74 4.88 5.22 -2.66
C ASN A 74 3.95 4.04 -2.55
N LEU A 75 2.65 4.32 -2.47
CA LEU A 75 1.59 3.34 -2.37
C LEU A 75 0.78 3.36 -3.67
N VAL A 76 0.53 2.18 -4.22
CA VAL A 76 -0.41 1.97 -5.33
C VAL A 76 -1.42 0.92 -4.89
N VAL A 77 -2.70 1.23 -5.04
CA VAL A 77 -3.81 0.32 -4.72
C VAL A 77 -4.67 0.19 -5.97
N LYS A 78 -4.89 -1.04 -6.42
CA LYS A 78 -5.58 -1.32 -7.69
C LYS A 78 -6.42 -2.59 -7.63
N ASN A 79 -7.52 -2.61 -8.36
CA ASN A 79 -8.33 -3.81 -8.61
C ASN A 79 -9.01 -3.72 -9.99
N GLU A 80 -9.76 -4.76 -10.38
CA GLU A 80 -10.39 -4.85 -11.69
C GLU A 80 -11.71 -4.05 -11.80
N GLU A 81 -12.12 -3.30 -10.77
CA GLU A 81 -13.33 -2.48 -10.82
C GLU A 81 -13.20 -1.33 -11.84
N LEU A 82 -14.33 -0.79 -12.25
CA LEU A 82 -14.36 0.40 -13.10
C LEU A 82 -14.24 1.67 -12.25
N PRO A 83 -13.41 2.65 -12.66
CA PRO A 83 -13.13 3.86 -11.87
C PRO A 83 -14.29 4.88 -11.82
N LEU A 84 -15.41 4.62 -12.50
CA LEU A 84 -16.54 5.55 -12.64
C LEU A 84 -17.40 5.68 -11.36
N SER A 85 -17.13 4.91 -10.31
CA SER A 85 -17.82 5.01 -9.01
C SER A 85 -16.96 5.77 -8.00
N HIS A 86 -17.49 6.86 -7.44
CA HIS A 86 -16.84 7.64 -6.37
C HIS A 86 -16.73 6.89 -5.04
N ASN A 87 -17.46 5.79 -4.86
CA ASN A 87 -17.40 4.92 -3.69
C ASN A 87 -17.27 3.49 -4.18
N ASN A 88 -16.03 3.02 -4.36
CA ASN A 88 -15.74 1.65 -4.76
C ASN A 88 -14.81 1.00 -3.73
N HIS A 89 -14.76 -0.33 -3.76
CA HIS A 89 -13.99 -1.11 -2.78
C HIS A 89 -12.50 -0.75 -2.81
N CYS A 90 -11.94 -0.54 -4.01
CA CYS A 90 -10.54 -0.13 -4.15
C CYS A 90 -10.21 1.19 -3.43
N GLU A 91 -11.12 2.16 -3.46
CA GLU A 91 -10.97 3.45 -2.77
C GLU A 91 -11.01 3.27 -1.25
N GLN A 92 -11.93 2.46 -0.73
CA GLN A 92 -12.06 2.18 0.70
C GLN A 92 -10.80 1.49 1.25
N VAL A 93 -10.29 0.49 0.52
CA VAL A 93 -9.02 -0.18 0.85
C VAL A 93 -7.87 0.82 0.77
N PHE A 94 -7.83 1.67 -0.26
CA PHE A 94 -6.81 2.71 -0.40
C PHE A 94 -6.78 3.68 0.78
N SER A 95 -7.94 4.18 1.20
CA SER A 95 -8.06 5.11 2.33
C SER A 95 -7.57 4.45 3.62
N THR A 96 -8.05 3.23 3.90
CA THR A 96 -7.66 2.44 5.08
C THR A 96 -6.15 2.19 5.13
N VAL A 97 -5.57 1.68 4.04
CA VAL A 97 -4.14 1.35 3.97
C VAL A 97 -3.27 2.62 4.01
N SER A 98 -3.67 3.69 3.31
CA SER A 98 -2.95 4.96 3.33
C SER A 98 -2.86 5.54 4.74
N GLN A 99 -3.97 5.53 5.47
CA GLN A 99 -4.01 6.00 6.85
C GLN A 99 -3.16 5.13 7.77
N ALA A 100 -3.27 3.80 7.65
CA ALA A 100 -2.52 2.86 8.47
C ALA A 100 -1.01 2.96 8.25
N ILE A 101 -0.57 3.08 6.99
CA ILE A 101 0.86 3.31 6.68
C ILE A 101 1.30 4.67 7.19
N GLY A 102 0.53 5.74 6.96
CA GLY A 102 0.87 7.09 7.43
C GLY A 102 1.02 7.19 8.95
N ALA A 103 0.31 6.37 9.72
CA ALA A 103 0.47 6.28 11.17
C ALA A 103 1.70 5.46 11.62
N ALA A 104 2.27 4.64 10.73
CA ALA A 104 3.36 3.71 11.03
C ALA A 104 4.74 4.19 10.56
N VAL A 105 4.83 5.29 9.79
CA VAL A 105 6.06 5.77 9.12
C VAL A 105 6.47 7.19 9.50
#